data_AF-A0A8E2LFP7-F1
#
_entry.id   AF-A0A8E2LFP7-F1
#
_cell.length_a   1.000
_cell.length_b   1.000
_cell.length_c   1.000
_cell.angle_alpha   90.00
_cell.angle_beta   90.00
_cell.angle_gamma   90.00
#
_symmetry.space_group_name_H-M   'P 1'
#
loop_
_entity.id
_entity.type
_entity.pdbx_description
1 polymer ?
#
loop_
_entity_poly.entity_id
_entity_poly.type
_entity_poly.pdbx_seq_one_letter_code
_entity_poly.pdbx_strand_id
1 'polypeptide(L)'
;WKSNYKKKSFLAFQGLRLIAGIVSIFVLTYVGLVDHTWEAFISYGLFIIGAFFILDILFIRGKYGGITPLLGLAFIIGGLYFTFIYPITITNDKYEFVKKKVTIEKKEESAIDEQHIPVVPEKYARYRSEKLIGELKHSSYYDLGDSTIQKIDNHLYWVTPIEYTGFFKWLKGEKVPGFIKMSAEDEGAEAELVRVKMSYVPSAFFSKDVKRHVRSIHKDMILLDVSFEPDDEDHPYYVIPYGKYEKFRNIVDVKGVYLVDPVTGKTTDYSLNNLPDFIDHAIPTNVAEDWNEWYGKYVHGFWNSHFSQEDVMVPTNWEGVDEVNGVFDQELQLHWFTDFTRPKSGSGAMVSYSILNARTGKFTFFTEGNGLLNGKSAMNVAEKTFRANKYEAGTPILYTIYGQFTWVVPLMDSNHVFREMMLINAKDEKVYSTGDTKRKLFDDYKYAIATKLGNDTTTPTDKALLKSQKGIVSHVYKAETERGTAVKFMIQGSDKIFVVQSSDFPYSIFIEKGNTIEFNYIDTDEIMTSVNGEFKIIK
;
A
#
# COMPACT_ATOMS: atom_id res chain seq x y z
N TRP A 1 45.31 36.30 -1.20
CA TRP A 1 45.22 36.15 -2.67
C TRP A 1 46.36 36.87 -3.42
N LYS A 2 46.44 38.21 -3.48
CA LYS A 2 47.53 38.95 -4.17
C LYS A 2 48.97 38.60 -3.73
N SER A 3 49.18 38.12 -2.50
CA SER A 3 50.50 37.69 -2.01
C SER A 3 50.84 36.22 -2.30
N ASN A 4 49.84 35.39 -2.62
CA ASN A 4 50.00 33.94 -2.74
C ASN A 4 49.74 33.40 -4.16
N TYR A 5 49.23 34.20 -5.10
CA TYR A 5 48.90 33.73 -6.46
C TYR A 5 50.10 33.18 -7.26
N LYS A 6 51.34 33.58 -6.91
CA LYS A 6 52.57 33.03 -7.50
C LYS A 6 53.08 31.76 -6.79
N LYS A 7 52.51 31.37 -5.64
CA LYS A 7 52.95 30.17 -4.91
C LYS A 7 52.35 28.93 -5.55
N LYS A 8 53.21 27.96 -5.90
CA LYS A 8 52.79 26.67 -6.46
C LYS A 8 51.77 25.94 -5.58
N SER A 9 51.94 25.98 -4.26
CA SER A 9 51.00 25.36 -3.30
C SER A 9 49.60 25.99 -3.32
N PHE A 10 49.52 27.31 -3.50
CA PHE A 10 48.25 28.01 -3.61
C PHE A 10 47.55 27.68 -4.94
N LEU A 11 48.28 27.70 -6.05
CA LEU A 11 47.74 27.31 -7.36
C LEU A 11 47.28 25.85 -7.39
N ALA A 12 48.05 24.93 -6.81
CA ALA A 12 47.67 23.53 -6.67
C ALA A 12 46.40 23.36 -5.83
N PHE A 13 46.28 24.10 -4.72
CA PHE A 13 45.07 24.08 -3.90
C PHE A 13 43.83 24.61 -4.63
N GLN A 14 43.95 25.71 -5.38
CA GLN A 14 42.84 26.21 -6.20
C GLN A 14 42.46 25.22 -7.31
N GLY A 15 43.44 24.54 -7.91
CA GLY A 15 43.21 23.46 -8.86
C GLY A 15 42.45 22.28 -8.25
N LEU A 16 42.88 21.81 -7.07
CA LEU A 16 42.18 20.76 -6.32
C LEU A 16 40.75 21.18 -5.94
N ARG A 17 40.55 22.42 -5.51
CA ARG A 17 39.23 22.98 -5.19
C ARG A 17 38.31 22.99 -6.41
N LEU A 18 38.82 23.35 -7.59
CA LEU A 18 38.07 23.31 -8.84
C LEU A 18 37.68 21.86 -9.20
N ILE A 19 38.63 20.94 -9.14
CA ILE A 19 38.38 19.51 -9.40
C ILE A 19 37.34 18.96 -8.42
N ALA A 20 37.48 19.25 -7.13
CA ALA A 20 36.52 18.83 -6.10
C ALA A 20 35.13 19.41 -6.39
N GLY A 21 35.02 20.68 -6.79
CA GLY A 21 33.76 21.29 -7.17
C GLY A 21 33.11 20.61 -8.38
N ILE A 22 33.88 20.32 -9.43
CA ILE A 22 33.40 19.59 -10.62
C ILE A 22 32.93 18.19 -10.24
N VAL A 23 33.71 17.47 -9.41
CA VAL A 23 33.34 16.14 -8.92
C VAL A 23 32.08 16.20 -8.08
N SER A 24 31.93 17.18 -7.19
CA SER A 24 30.70 17.34 -6.39
C SER A 24 29.48 17.63 -7.27
N ILE A 25 29.60 18.50 -8.27
CA ILE A 25 28.52 18.77 -9.23
C ILE A 25 28.18 17.49 -10.00
N PHE A 26 29.18 16.76 -10.50
CA PHE A 26 28.97 15.49 -11.19
C PHE A 26 28.28 14.46 -10.29
N VAL A 27 28.72 14.31 -9.04
CA VAL A 27 28.10 13.38 -8.08
C VAL A 27 26.65 13.79 -7.79
N LEU A 28 26.37 15.08 -7.54
CA LEU A 28 25.00 15.52 -7.24
C LEU A 28 24.06 15.37 -8.46
N THR A 29 24.49 15.83 -9.63
CA THR A 29 23.64 15.89 -10.84
C THR A 29 23.57 14.55 -11.55
N TYR A 30 24.71 13.89 -11.76
CA TYR A 30 24.77 12.62 -12.44
C TYR A 30 24.44 11.49 -11.48
N VAL A 31 25.18 11.29 -10.39
CA VAL A 31 24.95 10.12 -9.53
C VAL A 31 23.67 10.25 -8.70
N GLY A 32 23.49 11.39 -8.02
CA GLY A 32 22.36 11.65 -7.12
C GLY A 32 21.07 12.07 -7.83
N LEU A 33 21.11 12.32 -9.15
CA LEU A 33 19.96 12.75 -9.95
C LEU A 33 19.21 13.96 -9.34
N VAL A 34 19.95 14.86 -8.69
CA VAL A 34 19.41 16.06 -8.08
C VAL A 34 18.90 17.00 -9.17
N ASP A 35 17.73 17.60 -8.93
CA ASP A 35 17.12 18.60 -9.81
C ASP A 35 17.94 19.88 -9.89
N HIS A 36 17.85 20.57 -11.03
CA HIS A 36 18.62 21.79 -11.32
C HIS A 36 17.89 23.05 -10.82
N THR A 37 17.25 22.97 -9.65
CA THR A 37 16.56 24.11 -9.04
C THR A 37 17.50 24.92 -8.14
N TRP A 38 17.13 26.17 -7.88
CA TRP A 38 17.84 27.01 -6.91
C TRP A 38 17.74 26.43 -5.50
N GLU A 39 16.64 25.74 -5.17
CA GLU A 39 16.44 25.10 -3.87
C GLU A 39 17.43 23.96 -3.67
N ALA A 40 17.57 23.08 -4.66
CA ALA A 40 18.57 22.02 -4.66
C ALA A 40 20.00 22.60 -4.55
N PHE A 41 20.30 23.66 -5.32
CA PHE A 41 21.59 24.33 -5.22
C PHE A 41 21.87 24.85 -3.80
N ILE A 42 20.87 25.41 -3.10
CA ILE A 42 21.04 25.87 -1.73
C ILE A 42 21.21 24.68 -0.77
N SER A 43 20.34 23.67 -0.85
CA SER A 43 20.35 22.51 0.05
C SER A 43 21.64 21.72 0.00
N TYR A 44 22.19 21.49 -1.19
CA TYR A 44 23.41 20.69 -1.36
C TYR A 44 24.66 21.55 -1.53
N GLY A 45 24.54 22.70 -2.18
CA GLY A 45 25.68 23.57 -2.51
C GLY A 45 26.19 24.40 -1.34
N LEU A 46 25.34 24.83 -0.39
CA LEU A 46 25.79 25.63 0.75
C LEU A 46 26.86 24.91 1.58
N PHE A 47 26.72 23.60 1.79
CA PHE A 47 27.71 22.81 2.53
C PHE A 47 29.05 22.74 1.80
N ILE A 48 29.03 22.54 0.48
CA ILE A 48 30.23 22.46 -0.35
C ILE A 48 30.93 23.83 -0.41
N ILE A 49 30.18 24.90 -0.68
CA ILE A 49 30.71 26.26 -0.75
C ILE A 49 31.24 26.69 0.62
N GLY A 50 30.50 26.38 1.69
CA GLY A 50 30.88 26.64 3.07
C GLY A 50 32.20 25.97 3.43
N ALA A 51 32.35 24.68 3.14
CA ALA A 51 33.58 23.93 3.36
C ALA A 51 34.76 24.54 2.58
N PHE A 52 34.55 24.88 1.30
CA PHE A 52 35.58 25.52 0.48
C PHE A 52 36.02 26.89 1.01
N PHE A 53 35.10 27.67 1.57
CA PHE A 53 35.40 28.99 2.15
C PHE A 53 36.13 28.88 3.50
N ILE A 54 35.81 27.86 4.30
CA ILE A 54 36.53 27.56 5.55
C ILE A 54 37.99 27.19 5.25
N LEU A 55 38.23 26.37 4.23
CA LEU A 55 39.58 25.93 3.87
C LEU A 55 40.51 27.08 3.41
N ASP A 56 39.98 28.26 3.09
CA ASP A 56 40.80 29.42 2.77
C ASP A 56 41.64 29.91 3.97
N ILE A 57 41.34 29.47 5.20
CA ILE A 57 42.16 29.73 6.41
C ILE A 57 43.62 29.29 6.22
N LEU A 58 43.88 28.27 5.40
CA LEU A 58 45.22 27.74 5.14
C LEU A 58 46.13 28.74 4.40
N PHE A 59 45.56 29.71 3.69
CA PHE A 59 46.29 30.57 2.76
C PHE A 59 46.12 32.07 3.01
N ILE A 60 45.28 32.50 3.94
CA ILE A 60 45.09 33.92 4.21
C ILE A 60 45.78 34.31 5.52
N ARG A 61 46.62 35.36 5.46
CA ARG A 61 47.27 35.99 6.61
C ARG A 61 47.03 37.50 6.57
N GLY A 62 46.65 38.10 7.69
CA GLY A 62 46.41 39.55 7.83
C GLY A 62 45.05 39.91 8.44
N LYS A 63 44.83 41.21 8.68
CA LYS A 63 43.68 41.78 9.43
C LYS A 63 42.30 41.38 8.90
N TYR A 64 42.18 41.09 7.61
CA TYR A 64 40.92 40.69 6.94
C TYR A 64 40.87 39.19 6.59
N GLY A 65 41.82 38.40 7.10
CA GLY A 65 41.96 36.99 6.73
C GLY A 65 40.89 36.04 7.26
N GLY A 66 40.14 36.48 8.27
CA GLY A 66 39.04 35.70 8.84
C GLY A 66 37.71 35.81 8.08
N ILE A 67 37.57 36.74 7.12
CA ILE A 67 36.26 37.00 6.48
C ILE A 67 35.78 35.78 5.68
N THR A 68 36.63 35.14 4.87
CA THR A 68 36.17 34.01 4.04
C THR A 68 35.84 32.77 4.88
N PRO A 69 36.62 32.36 5.90
CA PRO A 69 36.19 31.29 6.80
C PRO A 69 34.90 31.61 7.58
N LEU A 70 34.71 32.88 8.00
CA LEU A 70 33.47 33.30 8.66
C LEU A 70 32.27 33.20 7.73
N LEU A 71 32.41 33.61 6.47
CA LEU A 71 31.37 33.40 5.45
C LEU A 71 31.09 31.92 5.22
N GLY A 72 32.14 31.09 5.19
CA GLY A 72 31.99 29.65 5.06
C GLY A 72 31.21 29.04 6.24
N LEU A 73 31.53 29.44 7.47
CA LEU A 73 30.79 29.03 8.66
C LEU A 73 29.32 29.50 8.60
N ALA A 74 29.06 30.73 8.14
CA ALA A 74 27.71 31.21 7.95
C ALA A 74 26.91 30.37 6.94
N PHE A 75 27.53 29.91 5.84
CA PHE A 75 26.88 29.00 4.89
C PHE A 75 26.59 27.62 5.49
N ILE A 76 27.50 27.06 6.30
CA ILE A 76 27.24 25.80 7.00
C ILE A 76 26.07 25.97 7.98
N ILE A 77 26.07 27.03 8.79
CA ILE A 77 24.99 27.33 9.73
C ILE A 77 23.65 27.52 8.98
N GLY A 78 23.66 28.23 7.86
CA GLY A 78 22.48 28.39 7.01
C GLY A 78 21.98 27.05 6.46
N GLY A 79 22.87 26.20 5.95
CA GLY A 79 22.53 24.85 5.50
C GLY A 79 21.94 23.98 6.60
N LEU A 80 22.53 24.01 7.81
CA LEU A 80 22.02 23.30 8.99
C LEU A 80 20.64 23.81 9.40
N TYR A 81 20.42 25.13 9.36
CA TYR A 81 19.11 25.71 9.63
C TYR A 81 18.05 25.18 8.66
N PHE A 82 18.31 25.22 7.35
CA PHE A 82 17.38 24.74 6.34
C PHE A 82 17.14 23.22 6.41
N THR A 83 18.13 22.45 6.87
CA THR A 83 18.02 20.98 6.99
C THR A 83 17.26 20.56 8.24
N PHE A 84 17.52 21.20 9.39
CA PHE A 84 17.03 20.71 10.69
C PHE A 84 15.98 21.60 11.35
N ILE A 85 16.05 22.91 11.15
CA ILE A 85 15.18 23.88 11.85
C ILE A 85 14.01 24.31 10.97
N TYR A 86 14.26 24.60 9.69
CA TYR A 86 13.21 25.04 8.78
C TYR A 86 12.01 24.06 8.69
N PRO A 87 12.20 22.73 8.56
CA PRO A 87 11.09 21.76 8.54
C PRO A 87 10.16 21.87 9.77
N ILE A 88 10.73 22.19 10.93
CA ILE A 88 10.01 22.35 12.20
C ILE A 88 9.16 23.63 12.18
N THR A 89 9.71 24.72 11.63
CA THR A 89 9.03 26.02 11.57
C THR A 89 7.82 26.04 10.63
N ILE A 90 7.75 25.09 9.68
CA ILE A 90 6.68 25.02 8.67
C ILE A 90 5.66 23.90 8.92
N THR A 91 5.63 23.31 10.11
CA THR A 91 4.63 22.27 10.47
C THR A 91 3.18 22.71 10.22
N ASN A 92 2.87 23.98 10.53
CA ASN A 92 1.56 24.54 10.23
C ASN A 92 1.31 24.68 8.72
N ASP A 93 2.33 25.03 7.92
CA ASP A 93 2.20 25.07 6.45
C ASP A 93 1.96 23.66 5.88
N LYS A 94 2.64 22.63 6.41
CA LYS A 94 2.44 21.22 6.03
C LYS A 94 1.00 20.77 6.30
N TYR A 95 0.49 21.04 7.50
CA TYR A 95 -0.90 20.75 7.85
C TYR A 95 -1.89 21.49 6.94
N GLU A 96 -1.72 22.81 6.76
CA GLU A 96 -2.62 23.62 5.92
C GLU A 96 -2.53 23.28 4.42
N PHE A 97 -1.39 22.76 3.95
CA PHE A 97 -1.26 22.24 2.59
C PHE A 97 -2.16 21.03 2.35
N VAL A 98 -2.14 20.04 3.26
CA VAL A 98 -2.95 18.83 3.13
C VAL A 98 -4.41 19.13 3.41
N LYS A 99 -4.72 19.91 4.45
CA LYS A 99 -6.09 20.29 4.84
C LYS A 99 -6.89 20.91 3.69
N LYS A 100 -6.26 21.65 2.78
CA LYS A 100 -6.92 22.21 1.58
C LYS A 100 -7.40 21.17 0.57
N LYS A 101 -6.81 19.96 0.61
CA LYS A 101 -7.14 18.81 -0.25
C LYS A 101 -8.09 17.83 0.44
N VAL A 102 -8.20 17.88 1.77
CA VAL A 102 -8.98 16.95 2.57
C VAL A 102 -10.47 17.29 2.52
N THR A 103 -11.28 16.29 2.20
CA THR A 103 -12.72 16.28 2.43
C THR A 103 -13.01 15.43 3.67
N ILE A 104 -13.76 15.95 4.64
CA ILE A 104 -14.15 15.19 5.83
C ILE A 104 -15.50 14.56 5.58
N GLU A 105 -15.55 13.24 5.72
CA GLU A 105 -16.77 12.45 5.61
C GLU A 105 -17.02 11.66 6.91
N LYS A 106 -18.27 11.28 7.10
CA LYS A 106 -18.63 10.43 8.24
C LYS A 106 -18.35 8.99 7.87
N LYS A 107 -18.99 8.48 6.82
CA LYS A 107 -18.93 7.09 6.41
C LYS A 107 -18.65 6.97 4.93
N GLU A 108 -17.92 5.93 4.56
CA GLU A 108 -17.91 5.42 3.19
C GLU A 108 -19.22 4.67 2.92
N GLU A 109 -19.99 5.11 1.93
CA GLU A 109 -21.34 4.57 1.65
C GLU A 109 -21.33 3.30 0.77
N SER A 110 -20.23 3.00 0.09
CA SER A 110 -20.14 1.93 -0.92
C SER A 110 -19.66 0.60 -0.33
N ALA A 111 -20.47 -0.47 -0.50
CA ALA A 111 -20.05 -1.84 -0.25
C ALA A 111 -19.26 -2.39 -1.44
N ILE A 112 -18.06 -2.93 -1.23
CA ILE A 112 -17.25 -3.46 -2.33
C ILE A 112 -17.81 -4.79 -2.84
N ASP A 113 -17.64 -5.08 -4.14
CA ASP A 113 -17.93 -6.40 -4.69
C ASP A 113 -16.93 -7.44 -4.14
N GLU A 114 -17.45 -8.54 -3.60
CA GLU A 114 -16.66 -9.66 -3.07
C GLU A 114 -15.63 -10.16 -4.11
N GLN A 115 -16.00 -10.16 -5.40
CA GLN A 115 -15.17 -10.65 -6.49
C GLN A 115 -13.87 -9.85 -6.61
N HIS A 116 -13.94 -8.52 -6.50
CA HIS A 116 -12.83 -7.62 -6.79
C HIS A 116 -11.98 -7.25 -5.56
N ILE A 117 -12.23 -7.87 -4.40
CA ILE A 117 -11.35 -7.69 -3.23
C ILE A 117 -10.01 -8.39 -3.51
N PRO A 118 -8.86 -7.68 -3.45
CA PRO A 118 -7.56 -8.32 -3.59
C PRO A 118 -7.24 -9.14 -2.34
N VAL A 119 -7.16 -10.46 -2.49
CA VAL A 119 -6.88 -11.41 -1.39
C VAL A 119 -5.48 -12.01 -1.46
N VAL A 120 -4.80 -11.86 -2.60
CA VAL A 120 -3.44 -12.34 -2.82
C VAL A 120 -2.44 -11.29 -2.31
N PRO A 121 -1.57 -11.62 -1.32
CA PRO A 121 -0.52 -10.72 -0.87
C PRO A 121 0.57 -10.50 -1.91
N GLU A 122 1.16 -9.31 -1.92
CA GLU A 122 2.33 -8.99 -2.75
C GLU A 122 3.46 -10.02 -2.57
N LYS A 123 3.80 -10.38 -1.33
CA LYS A 123 4.87 -11.35 -1.04
C LYS A 123 4.60 -12.72 -1.67
N TYR A 124 3.35 -13.16 -1.73
CA TYR A 124 2.98 -14.41 -2.40
C TYR A 124 3.05 -14.28 -3.93
N ALA A 125 2.58 -13.16 -4.48
CA ALA A 125 2.72 -12.87 -5.90
C ALA A 125 4.20 -12.80 -6.34
N ARG A 126 5.04 -12.17 -5.52
CA ARG A 126 6.50 -12.15 -5.70
C ARG A 126 7.09 -13.56 -5.65
N TYR A 127 6.73 -14.38 -4.66
CA TYR A 127 7.16 -15.77 -4.56
C TYR A 127 6.81 -16.59 -5.82
N ARG A 128 5.60 -16.41 -6.36
CA ARG A 128 5.20 -17.06 -7.63
C ARG A 128 6.00 -16.53 -8.81
N SER A 129 6.26 -15.23 -8.87
CA SER A 129 7.07 -14.59 -9.91
C SER A 129 8.53 -15.06 -9.91
N GLU A 130 9.14 -15.27 -8.74
CA GLU A 130 10.51 -15.76 -8.60
C GLU A 130 10.71 -17.15 -9.25
N LYS A 131 9.68 -18.00 -9.20
CA LYS A 131 9.72 -19.31 -9.87
C LYS A 131 9.86 -19.18 -11.39
N LEU A 132 9.14 -18.22 -11.99
CA LEU A 132 9.22 -17.96 -13.44
C LEU A 132 10.57 -17.37 -13.86
N ILE A 133 11.22 -16.57 -13.00
CA ILE A 133 12.59 -16.09 -13.26
C ILE A 133 13.57 -17.26 -13.41
N GLY A 134 13.39 -18.32 -12.61
CA GLY A 134 14.21 -19.53 -12.67
C GLY A 134 14.18 -20.24 -14.03
N GLU A 135 13.09 -20.07 -14.80
CA GLU A 135 12.89 -20.68 -16.12
C GLU A 135 13.51 -19.87 -17.27
N LEU A 136 13.96 -18.64 -17.00
CA LEU A 136 14.54 -17.77 -18.00
C LEU A 136 15.92 -18.25 -18.46
N LYS A 137 16.22 -18.01 -19.74
CA LYS A 137 17.60 -18.10 -20.24
C LYS A 137 18.46 -17.09 -19.49
N HIS A 138 19.60 -17.55 -18.99
CA HIS A 138 20.52 -16.74 -18.17
C HIS A 138 19.86 -16.13 -16.93
N SER A 139 18.94 -16.85 -16.28
CA SER A 139 18.22 -16.42 -15.06
C SER A 139 19.09 -15.64 -14.04
N SER A 140 20.35 -16.05 -13.82
CA SER A 140 21.31 -15.31 -12.96
C SER A 140 21.63 -13.84 -13.35
N TYR A 141 21.12 -13.36 -14.48
CA TYR A 141 21.28 -11.97 -14.95
C TYR A 141 20.13 -11.10 -14.49
N TYR A 142 19.04 -11.72 -14.08
CA TYR A 142 17.76 -11.08 -13.85
C TYR A 142 17.28 -11.30 -12.42
N ASP A 143 16.57 -10.32 -11.91
CA ASP A 143 15.83 -10.35 -10.65
C ASP A 143 14.47 -9.69 -10.86
N LEU A 144 13.63 -9.69 -9.83
CA LEU A 144 12.37 -8.96 -9.81
C LEU A 144 12.59 -7.55 -9.27
N GLY A 145 12.07 -6.55 -9.99
CA GLY A 145 11.90 -5.19 -9.47
C GLY A 145 10.76 -5.10 -8.47
N ASP A 146 10.32 -3.87 -8.21
CA ASP A 146 9.23 -3.59 -7.26
C ASP A 146 7.88 -3.96 -7.86
N SER A 147 7.03 -4.64 -7.08
CA SER A 147 5.70 -5.04 -7.56
C SER A 147 4.70 -3.90 -7.36
N THR A 148 3.79 -3.75 -8.30
CA THR A 148 2.68 -2.80 -8.23
C THR A 148 1.36 -3.56 -8.33
N ILE A 149 0.34 -3.12 -7.61
CA ILE A 149 -1.03 -3.58 -7.83
C ILE A 149 -1.76 -2.53 -8.67
N GLN A 150 -2.42 -2.99 -9.72
CA GLN A 150 -3.17 -2.11 -10.63
C GLN A 150 -4.33 -2.86 -11.27
N LYS A 151 -5.23 -2.11 -11.90
CA LYS A 151 -6.29 -2.65 -12.74
C LYS A 151 -5.77 -2.88 -14.16
N ILE A 152 -6.01 -4.07 -14.70
CA ILE A 152 -5.80 -4.41 -16.11
C ILE A 152 -7.05 -5.15 -16.58
N ASP A 153 -7.70 -4.66 -17.63
CA ASP A 153 -8.90 -5.30 -18.21
C ASP A 153 -9.97 -5.63 -17.14
N ASN A 154 -10.30 -4.63 -16.30
CA ASN A 154 -11.27 -4.71 -15.19
C ASN A 154 -10.99 -5.80 -14.12
N HIS A 155 -9.75 -6.29 -14.02
CA HIS A 155 -9.34 -7.19 -12.94
C HIS A 155 -8.07 -6.66 -12.29
N LEU A 156 -7.88 -6.97 -11.01
CA LEU A 156 -6.70 -6.52 -10.28
C LEU A 156 -5.54 -7.50 -10.46
N TYR A 157 -4.37 -6.97 -10.81
CA TYR A 157 -3.14 -7.74 -10.98
C TYR A 157 -2.00 -7.15 -10.17
N TRP A 158 -1.22 -8.03 -9.55
CA TRP A 158 0.15 -7.74 -9.18
C TRP A 158 1.02 -7.80 -10.44
N VAL A 159 1.74 -6.73 -10.73
CA VAL A 159 2.68 -6.64 -11.85
C VAL A 159 4.08 -6.42 -11.28
N THR A 160 5.03 -7.24 -11.72
CA THR A 160 6.42 -7.17 -11.29
C THR A 160 7.34 -7.09 -12.51
N PRO A 161 8.04 -5.97 -12.75
CA PRO A 161 9.01 -5.87 -13.83
C PRO A 161 10.21 -6.76 -13.56
N ILE A 162 10.82 -7.27 -14.62
CA ILE A 162 12.11 -7.97 -14.52
C ILE A 162 13.21 -6.92 -14.59
N GLU A 163 14.27 -7.12 -13.82
CA GLU A 163 15.36 -6.17 -13.66
C GLU A 163 16.71 -6.86 -13.75
N TYR A 164 17.80 -6.11 -13.95
CA TYR A 164 19.15 -6.66 -13.96
C TYR A 164 19.70 -6.82 -12.54
N THR A 165 20.40 -7.93 -12.26
CA THR A 165 21.05 -8.16 -10.96
C THR A 165 22.34 -7.34 -10.76
N GLY A 166 22.86 -6.66 -11.78
CA GLY A 166 24.00 -5.75 -11.62
C GLY A 166 24.74 -5.37 -12.89
N PHE A 167 25.76 -4.53 -12.74
CA PHE A 167 26.47 -3.86 -13.84
C PHE A 167 27.04 -4.81 -14.90
N PHE A 168 27.80 -5.83 -14.50
CA PHE A 168 28.41 -6.75 -15.46
C PHE A 168 27.37 -7.64 -16.15
N LYS A 169 26.24 -7.90 -15.49
CA LYS A 169 25.12 -8.66 -16.04
C LYS A 169 24.35 -7.82 -17.04
N TRP A 170 24.10 -6.56 -16.74
CA TRP A 170 23.58 -5.58 -17.71
C TRP A 170 24.50 -5.42 -18.94
N LEU A 171 25.82 -5.29 -18.74
CA LEU A 171 26.78 -5.09 -19.83
C LEU A 171 26.90 -6.30 -20.77
N LYS A 172 26.86 -7.51 -20.22
CA LYS A 172 26.98 -8.77 -20.99
C LYS A 172 25.64 -9.32 -21.45
N GLY A 173 24.57 -8.94 -20.76
CA GLY A 173 23.25 -9.52 -20.91
C GLY A 173 22.53 -9.05 -22.15
N GLU A 174 21.45 -9.76 -22.48
CA GLU A 174 20.45 -9.24 -23.39
C GLU A 174 19.59 -8.17 -22.70
N LYS A 175 18.73 -7.52 -23.47
CA LYS A 175 17.61 -6.73 -22.94
C LYS A 175 16.84 -7.53 -21.87
N VAL A 176 16.26 -6.84 -20.90
CA VAL A 176 15.35 -7.46 -19.92
C VAL A 176 14.22 -8.16 -20.67
N PRO A 177 13.84 -9.39 -20.29
CA PRO A 177 12.95 -10.23 -21.09
C PRO A 177 11.46 -9.87 -20.98
N GLY A 178 11.06 -9.03 -20.03
CA GLY A 178 9.68 -8.57 -19.88
C GLY A 178 9.29 -8.32 -18.43
N PHE A 179 8.05 -8.64 -18.08
CA PHE A 179 7.50 -8.51 -16.73
C PHE A 179 6.59 -9.70 -16.43
N ILE A 180 6.25 -9.87 -15.16
CA ILE A 180 5.35 -10.93 -14.70
C ILE A 180 4.09 -10.28 -14.16
N LYS A 181 2.92 -10.84 -14.46
CA LYS A 181 1.66 -10.46 -13.83
C LYS A 181 1.00 -11.66 -13.16
N MET A 182 0.30 -11.44 -12.07
CA MET A 182 -0.47 -12.46 -11.33
C MET A 182 -1.75 -11.84 -10.81
N SER A 183 -2.87 -12.57 -10.86
CA SER A 183 -4.13 -12.08 -10.30
C SER A 183 -3.96 -11.72 -8.82
N ALA A 184 -4.46 -10.55 -8.43
CA ALA A 184 -4.55 -10.14 -7.04
C ALA A 184 -5.85 -10.67 -6.38
N GLU A 185 -6.82 -11.13 -7.19
CA GLU A 185 -8.18 -11.49 -6.77
C GLU A 185 -8.37 -12.99 -6.54
N ASP A 186 -7.57 -13.83 -7.19
CA ASP A 186 -7.68 -15.30 -7.20
C ASP A 186 -6.38 -15.95 -6.69
N GLU A 187 -6.45 -16.56 -5.51
CA GLU A 187 -5.37 -17.29 -4.86
C GLU A 187 -4.84 -18.50 -5.65
N GLY A 188 -5.69 -19.07 -6.51
CA GLY A 188 -5.40 -20.24 -7.34
C GLY A 188 -4.81 -19.91 -8.71
N ALA A 189 -4.85 -18.63 -9.13
CA ALA A 189 -4.31 -18.20 -10.40
C ALA A 189 -2.78 -18.41 -10.47
N GLU A 190 -2.30 -18.76 -11.66
CA GLU A 190 -0.86 -18.88 -11.92
C GLU A 190 -0.29 -17.53 -12.40
N ALA A 191 0.96 -17.28 -12.07
CA ALA A 191 1.68 -16.12 -12.58
C ALA A 191 1.98 -16.29 -14.07
N GLU A 192 1.94 -15.20 -14.83
CA GLU A 192 2.18 -15.16 -16.27
C GLU A 192 3.39 -14.29 -16.59
N LEU A 193 4.32 -14.82 -17.41
CA LEU A 193 5.43 -14.05 -17.95
C LEU A 193 5.05 -13.40 -19.29
N VAL A 194 4.92 -12.08 -19.29
CA VAL A 194 4.73 -11.28 -20.50
C VAL A 194 6.10 -10.95 -21.11
N ARG A 195 6.34 -11.41 -22.35
CA ARG A 195 7.66 -11.30 -23.00
C ARG A 195 7.79 -10.03 -23.84
N VAL A 196 8.48 -9.03 -23.31
CA VAL A 196 8.81 -7.78 -24.00
C VAL A 196 10.26 -7.40 -23.73
N LYS A 197 11.06 -7.17 -24.78
CA LYS A 197 12.49 -6.86 -24.63
C LYS A 197 12.72 -5.39 -24.21
N MET A 198 12.84 -5.16 -22.91
CA MET A 198 13.00 -3.83 -22.31
C MET A 198 14.48 -3.42 -22.20
N SER A 199 14.78 -2.18 -22.58
CA SER A 199 16.14 -1.61 -22.56
C SER A 199 16.31 -0.51 -21.53
N TYR A 200 15.23 0.17 -21.17
CA TYR A 200 15.21 1.22 -20.16
C TYR A 200 14.49 0.65 -18.94
N VAL A 201 15.25 0.34 -17.89
CA VAL A 201 14.75 -0.19 -16.61
C VAL A 201 15.52 0.48 -15.46
N PRO A 202 14.97 0.57 -14.23
CA PRO A 202 15.64 1.20 -13.09
C PRO A 202 17.04 0.64 -12.80
N SER A 203 17.22 -0.67 -12.86
CA SER A 203 18.52 -1.37 -12.70
C SER A 203 19.50 -1.24 -13.88
N ALA A 204 19.11 -0.64 -15.00
CA ALA A 204 20.03 -0.40 -16.10
C ALA A 204 20.98 0.77 -15.77
N PHE A 205 22.08 0.89 -16.51
CA PHE A 205 23.11 1.87 -16.21
C PHE A 205 23.16 3.01 -17.24
N PHE A 206 23.71 4.14 -16.82
CA PHE A 206 23.84 5.36 -17.61
C PHE A 206 22.49 5.79 -18.18
N SER A 207 22.40 6.24 -19.44
CA SER A 207 21.16 6.75 -20.03
C SER A 207 20.06 5.69 -20.24
N LYS A 208 20.28 4.44 -19.82
CA LYS A 208 19.27 3.38 -19.82
C LYS A 208 18.60 3.21 -18.47
N ASP A 209 19.17 3.75 -17.41
CA ASP A 209 18.47 3.97 -16.14
C ASP A 209 17.26 4.89 -16.40
N VAL A 210 16.06 4.44 -16.06
CA VAL A 210 14.79 5.14 -16.37
C VAL A 210 14.76 6.53 -15.75
N LYS A 211 15.07 6.65 -14.44
CA LYS A 211 15.00 7.92 -13.72
C LYS A 211 16.07 8.89 -14.24
N ARG A 212 17.26 8.39 -14.60
CA ARG A 212 18.33 9.18 -15.23
C ARG A 212 17.98 9.64 -16.63
N HIS A 213 17.37 8.76 -17.43
CA HIS A 213 16.92 9.09 -18.78
C HIS A 213 15.93 10.25 -18.73
N VAL A 214 14.92 10.17 -17.85
CA VAL A 214 13.97 11.27 -17.62
C VAL A 214 14.67 12.51 -17.09
N ARG A 215 15.57 12.41 -16.10
CA ARG A 215 16.34 13.55 -15.55
C ARG A 215 17.17 14.26 -16.63
N SER A 216 17.67 13.55 -17.63
CA SER A 216 18.46 14.14 -18.72
C SER A 216 17.62 15.05 -19.64
N ILE A 217 16.33 14.75 -19.75
CA ILE A 217 15.33 15.49 -20.54
C ILE A 217 14.71 16.60 -19.68
N HIS A 218 14.32 16.28 -18.44
CA HIS A 218 13.62 17.16 -17.50
C HIS A 218 14.49 17.49 -16.29
N LYS A 219 15.17 18.64 -16.35
CA LYS A 219 16.18 19.02 -15.35
C LYS A 219 15.60 19.67 -14.09
N ASP A 220 14.47 20.36 -14.20
CA ASP A 220 14.02 21.29 -13.17
C ASP A 220 12.88 20.75 -12.29
N MET A 221 12.28 19.60 -12.65
CA MET A 221 11.23 18.97 -11.84
C MET A 221 11.82 17.98 -10.85
N ILE A 222 11.14 17.78 -9.73
CA ILE A 222 11.48 16.75 -8.76
C ILE A 222 10.90 15.44 -9.29
N LEU A 223 11.73 14.41 -9.41
CA LEU A 223 11.28 13.08 -9.81
C LEU A 223 11.05 12.25 -8.55
N LEU A 224 9.84 11.72 -8.41
CA LEU A 224 9.42 10.91 -7.27
C LEU A 224 9.66 9.42 -7.57
N ASP A 225 9.06 8.54 -6.79
CA ASP A 225 9.27 7.10 -6.90
C ASP A 225 8.58 6.53 -8.14
N VAL A 226 9.25 5.58 -8.77
CA VAL A 226 8.86 5.03 -10.07
C VAL A 226 7.95 3.84 -9.85
N SER A 227 6.82 3.78 -10.55
CA SER A 227 5.96 2.60 -10.64
C SER A 227 6.08 1.96 -12.03
N PHE A 228 5.81 0.66 -12.10
CA PHE A 228 5.70 -0.07 -13.36
C PHE A 228 4.23 -0.40 -13.61
N GLU A 229 3.67 0.07 -14.72
CA GLU A 229 2.24 0.00 -15.02
C GLU A 229 2.05 -0.31 -16.50
N PRO A 230 1.89 -1.59 -16.88
CA PRO A 230 1.49 -1.94 -18.24
C PRO A 230 0.04 -1.50 -18.51
N ASP A 231 -0.25 -1.18 -19.76
CA ASP A 231 -1.61 -0.91 -20.21
C ASP A 231 -2.46 -2.18 -20.35
N ASP A 232 -3.74 -2.03 -20.68
CA ASP A 232 -4.69 -3.14 -20.88
C ASP A 232 -4.29 -4.11 -22.01
N GLU A 233 -3.36 -3.71 -22.88
CA GLU A 233 -2.82 -4.53 -23.97
C GLU A 233 -1.44 -5.11 -23.65
N ASP A 234 -1.04 -5.06 -22.37
CA ASP A 234 0.25 -5.52 -21.85
C ASP A 234 1.47 -4.77 -22.42
N HIS A 235 1.31 -3.57 -22.96
CA HIS A 235 2.46 -2.73 -23.29
C HIS A 235 3.06 -2.17 -21.98
N PRO A 236 4.34 -2.42 -21.71
CA PRO A 236 4.94 -2.02 -20.45
C PRO A 236 5.21 -0.52 -20.42
N TYR A 237 4.96 0.12 -19.28
CA TYR A 237 5.42 1.49 -19.03
C TYR A 237 6.02 1.63 -17.64
N TYR A 238 7.02 2.50 -17.52
CA TYR A 238 7.38 3.08 -16.24
C TYR A 238 6.71 4.44 -16.10
N VAL A 239 6.05 4.64 -14.97
CA VAL A 239 5.38 5.88 -14.60
C VAL A 239 6.26 6.57 -13.56
N ILE A 240 6.70 7.81 -13.85
CA ILE A 240 7.55 8.60 -12.95
C ILE A 240 6.80 9.86 -12.57
N PRO A 241 6.11 9.88 -11.41
CA PRO A 241 5.50 11.08 -10.89
C PRO A 241 6.54 12.18 -10.68
N TYR A 242 6.13 13.41 -10.98
CA TYR A 242 6.96 14.59 -10.81
C TYR A 242 6.20 15.71 -10.12
N GLY A 243 6.96 16.59 -9.45
CA GLY A 243 6.39 17.68 -8.68
C GLY A 243 7.31 18.88 -8.52
N LYS A 244 6.83 19.82 -7.72
CA LYS A 244 7.58 21.00 -7.24
C LYS A 244 7.46 21.11 -5.73
N TYR A 245 8.41 21.78 -5.10
CA TYR A 245 8.27 22.14 -3.69
C TYR A 245 7.49 23.45 -3.55
N GLU A 246 6.49 23.47 -2.69
CA GLU A 246 5.76 24.69 -2.31
C GLU A 246 6.48 25.44 -1.16
N LYS A 247 7.13 24.70 -0.28
CA LYS A 247 7.98 25.22 0.79
C LYS A 247 9.30 24.48 0.75
N PHE A 248 10.33 25.14 0.22
CA PHE A 248 11.75 24.73 0.16
C PHE A 248 12.01 23.27 0.54
N ARG A 249 12.20 22.38 -0.43
CA ARG A 249 12.53 20.95 -0.23
C ARG A 249 11.66 20.13 0.77
N ASN A 250 10.53 20.66 1.26
CA ASN A 250 9.76 20.04 2.35
C ASN A 250 8.31 19.67 2.00
N ILE A 251 7.64 20.44 1.13
CA ILE A 251 6.25 20.17 0.73
C ILE A 251 6.22 19.89 -0.75
N VAL A 252 6.14 18.62 -1.13
CA VAL A 252 6.02 18.20 -2.53
C VAL A 252 4.57 18.35 -2.97
N ASP A 253 4.34 19.12 -4.03
CA ASP A 253 3.07 19.13 -4.76
C ASP A 253 3.26 18.44 -6.10
N VAL A 254 2.63 17.28 -6.24
CA VAL A 254 2.67 16.45 -7.45
C VAL A 254 1.93 17.17 -8.58
N LYS A 255 2.52 17.20 -9.77
CA LYS A 255 2.00 17.94 -10.93
C LYS A 255 1.59 17.03 -12.09
N GLY A 256 2.19 15.85 -12.19
CA GLY A 256 1.94 14.92 -13.28
C GLY A 256 2.89 13.73 -13.22
N VAL A 257 2.94 12.99 -14.32
CA VAL A 257 3.82 11.84 -14.52
C VAL A 257 4.55 11.93 -15.85
N TYR A 258 5.79 11.46 -15.87
CA TYR A 258 6.48 11.11 -17.10
C TYR A 258 6.27 9.63 -17.38
N LEU A 259 5.61 9.32 -18.48
CA LEU A 259 5.40 7.95 -18.95
C LEU A 259 6.56 7.56 -19.88
N VAL A 260 7.29 6.50 -19.54
CA VAL A 260 8.44 6.01 -20.30
C VAL A 260 8.13 4.63 -20.87
N ASP A 261 8.18 4.53 -22.20
CA ASP A 261 8.22 3.25 -22.89
C ASP A 261 9.61 2.61 -22.66
N PRO A 262 9.70 1.45 -21.98
CA PRO A 262 10.96 0.83 -21.63
C PRO A 262 11.65 0.15 -22.82
N VAL A 263 10.96 -0.07 -23.94
CA VAL A 263 11.52 -0.63 -25.17
C VAL A 263 12.26 0.44 -25.95
N THR A 264 11.61 1.59 -26.16
CA THR A 264 12.12 2.67 -27.03
C THR A 264 12.81 3.80 -26.27
N GLY A 265 12.47 4.01 -25.00
CA GLY A 265 12.86 5.17 -24.22
C GLY A 265 12.08 6.43 -24.56
N LYS A 266 10.98 6.33 -25.32
CA LYS A 266 10.10 7.47 -25.58
C LYS A 266 9.48 7.91 -24.25
N THR A 267 9.62 9.19 -23.93
CA THR A 267 9.06 9.81 -22.73
C THR A 267 7.94 10.76 -23.12
N THR A 268 6.78 10.61 -22.49
CA THR A 268 5.61 11.48 -22.66
C THR A 268 5.25 12.11 -21.32
N ASP A 269 4.98 13.41 -21.32
CA ASP A 269 4.59 14.17 -20.12
C ASP A 269 3.07 14.29 -20.05
N TYR A 270 2.50 13.87 -18.92
CA TYR A 270 1.08 14.03 -18.61
C TYR A 270 0.91 14.79 -17.30
N SER A 271 0.09 15.83 -17.30
CA SER A 271 -0.41 16.44 -16.06
C SER A 271 -1.41 15.51 -15.37
N LEU A 272 -1.58 15.64 -14.05
CA LEU A 272 -2.56 14.85 -13.27
C LEU A 272 -3.99 14.85 -13.84
N ASN A 273 -4.42 15.95 -14.48
CA ASN A 273 -5.77 16.07 -15.06
C ASN A 273 -5.92 15.44 -16.46
N ASN A 274 -4.84 14.88 -17.03
CA ASN A 274 -4.82 14.34 -18.39
C ASN A 274 -4.00 13.05 -18.46
N LEU A 275 -4.11 12.21 -17.44
CA LEU A 275 -3.45 10.91 -17.40
C LEU A 275 -4.20 9.92 -18.31
N PRO A 276 -3.51 9.05 -19.05
CA PRO A 276 -4.12 7.87 -19.68
C PRO A 276 -4.91 7.02 -18.67
N ASP A 277 -5.99 6.38 -19.09
CA ASP A 277 -6.93 5.72 -18.17
C ASP A 277 -6.32 4.55 -17.38
N PHE A 278 -5.33 3.84 -17.95
CA PHE A 278 -4.64 2.72 -17.30
C PHE A 278 -3.66 3.13 -16.19
N ILE A 279 -3.35 4.42 -16.02
CA ILE A 279 -2.43 4.87 -14.96
C ILE A 279 -3.18 4.97 -13.64
N ASP A 280 -2.90 4.07 -12.71
CA ASP A 280 -3.51 4.03 -11.39
C ASP A 280 -2.66 4.76 -10.33
N HIS A 281 -1.33 4.76 -10.50
CA HIS A 281 -0.38 5.18 -9.47
C HIS A 281 0.38 6.47 -9.83
N ALA A 282 -0.32 7.60 -9.83
CA ALA A 282 0.28 8.92 -10.09
C ALA A 282 0.75 9.67 -8.83
N ILE A 283 0.19 9.34 -7.67
CA ILE A 283 0.58 9.83 -6.35
C ILE A 283 1.33 8.68 -5.66
N PRO A 284 2.64 8.78 -5.46
CA PRO A 284 3.43 7.77 -4.77
C PRO A 284 2.99 7.51 -3.33
N THR A 285 3.25 6.29 -2.84
CA THR A 285 3.02 5.90 -1.43
C THR A 285 3.72 6.82 -0.43
N ASN A 286 4.99 7.19 -0.66
CA ASN A 286 5.70 8.10 0.24
C ASN A 286 5.08 9.51 0.32
N VAL A 287 4.45 9.99 -0.76
CA VAL A 287 3.70 11.25 -0.74
C VAL A 287 2.41 11.08 0.06
N ALA A 288 1.73 9.94 -0.08
CA ALA A 288 0.55 9.60 0.73
C ALA A 288 0.88 9.52 2.23
N GLU A 289 1.99 8.86 2.58
CA GLU A 289 2.52 8.78 3.95
C GLU A 289 2.79 10.17 4.53
N ASP A 290 3.52 11.01 3.78
CA ASP A 290 3.78 12.40 4.17
C ASP A 290 2.47 13.16 4.42
N TRP A 291 1.49 13.04 3.52
CA TRP A 291 0.21 13.76 3.66
C TRP A 291 -0.59 13.28 4.86
N ASN A 292 -0.65 11.96 5.08
CA ASN A 292 -1.30 11.36 6.25
C ASN A 292 -0.62 11.78 7.55
N GLU A 293 0.72 11.72 7.63
CA GLU A 293 1.46 12.18 8.80
C GLU A 293 1.21 13.67 9.05
N TRP A 294 1.31 14.52 8.03
CA TRP A 294 1.16 15.96 8.22
C TRP A 294 -0.24 16.36 8.66
N TYR A 295 -1.27 15.73 8.11
CA TYR A 295 -2.66 16.00 8.48
C TYR A 295 -2.97 15.56 9.91
N GLY A 296 -2.50 14.38 10.33
CA GLY A 296 -2.75 13.87 11.68
C GLY A 296 -1.86 14.48 12.76
N LYS A 297 -0.56 14.59 12.50
CA LYS A 297 0.46 14.94 13.50
C LYS A 297 0.58 16.42 13.74
N TYR A 298 0.46 17.24 12.69
CA TYR A 298 0.73 18.68 12.75
C TYR A 298 -0.52 19.54 12.95
N VAL A 299 -1.65 18.93 13.32
CA VAL A 299 -2.80 19.66 13.84
C VAL A 299 -2.35 20.57 15.00
N HIS A 300 -2.76 21.84 14.96
CA HIS A 300 -2.35 22.90 15.88
C HIS A 300 -0.82 23.19 15.92
N GLY A 301 -0.05 22.70 14.95
CA GLY A 301 1.37 23.01 14.74
C GLY A 301 2.36 22.25 15.64
N PHE A 302 3.64 22.59 15.52
CA PHE A 302 4.76 21.86 16.15
C PHE A 302 4.62 21.66 17.65
N TRP A 303 4.34 22.73 18.42
CA TRP A 303 4.28 22.63 19.88
C TRP A 303 3.18 21.68 20.35
N ASN A 304 2.03 21.66 19.66
CA ASN A 304 0.99 20.70 19.95
C ASN A 304 1.45 19.27 19.63
N SER A 305 2.02 19.05 18.44
CA SER A 305 2.47 17.72 17.99
C SER A 305 3.45 17.04 18.96
N HIS A 306 4.25 17.83 19.68
CA HIS A 306 5.32 17.33 20.55
C HIS A 306 4.98 17.32 22.04
N PHE A 307 4.19 18.29 22.53
CA PHE A 307 3.96 18.47 23.97
C PHE A 307 2.52 18.15 24.38
N SER A 308 1.54 18.89 23.88
CA SER A 308 0.15 18.78 24.33
C SER A 308 -0.59 17.59 23.71
N GLN A 309 -0.28 17.28 22.45
CA GLN A 309 -0.88 16.22 21.64
C GLN A 309 -2.42 16.27 21.58
N GLU A 310 -2.99 17.48 21.61
CA GLU A 310 -4.44 17.72 21.48
C GLU A 310 -4.86 17.47 20.03
N ASP A 311 -5.92 16.67 19.82
CA ASP A 311 -6.42 16.21 18.51
C ASP A 311 -5.39 15.48 17.62
N VAL A 312 -4.18 15.23 18.11
CA VAL A 312 -3.13 14.56 17.35
C VAL A 312 -3.49 13.09 17.15
N MET A 313 -3.32 12.66 15.91
CA MET A 313 -3.44 11.27 15.49
C MET A 313 -2.28 10.90 14.60
N VAL A 314 -1.88 9.64 14.64
CA VAL A 314 -0.74 9.13 13.87
C VAL A 314 -1.17 7.91 13.08
N PRO A 315 -0.66 7.72 11.85
CA PRO A 315 -0.81 6.46 11.12
C PRO A 315 -0.48 5.26 12.02
N THR A 316 -1.23 4.18 11.89
CA THR A 316 -0.94 2.95 12.64
C THR A 316 0.31 2.28 12.08
N ASN A 317 1.30 2.05 12.92
CA ASN A 317 2.46 1.25 12.54
C ASN A 317 2.12 -0.26 12.65
N TRP A 318 2.06 -0.94 11.50
CA TRP A 318 1.72 -2.35 11.39
C TRP A 318 2.90 -3.32 11.49
N GLU A 319 4.14 -2.83 11.69
CA GLU A 319 5.39 -3.61 11.78
C GLU A 319 5.66 -4.55 10.59
N GLY A 320 6.66 -4.24 9.76
CA GLY A 320 7.06 -5.11 8.64
C GLY A 320 6.16 -5.02 7.40
N VAL A 321 5.26 -4.04 7.39
CA VAL A 321 4.39 -3.60 6.29
C VAL A 321 4.35 -2.08 6.30
N ASP A 322 4.18 -1.45 5.13
CA ASP A 322 4.08 0.00 4.98
C ASP A 322 2.84 0.58 5.69
N GLU A 323 2.90 1.86 6.10
CA GLU A 323 1.80 2.54 6.82
C GLU A 323 0.65 2.99 5.88
N VAL A 324 0.84 2.80 4.58
CA VAL A 324 -0.11 3.09 3.51
C VAL A 324 -0.32 1.82 2.68
N ASN A 325 -1.58 1.43 2.47
CA ASN A 325 -1.94 0.27 1.67
C ASN A 325 -2.75 0.65 0.44
N GLY A 326 -2.60 -0.10 -0.65
CA GLY A 326 -3.51 -0.04 -1.78
C GLY A 326 -4.86 -0.70 -1.46
N VAL A 327 -5.94 0.07 -1.58
CA VAL A 327 -7.34 -0.41 -1.60
C VAL A 327 -7.97 -0.05 -2.93
N PHE A 328 -8.98 -0.80 -3.35
CA PHE A 328 -9.73 -0.52 -4.58
C PHE A 328 -11.19 -0.21 -4.26
N ASP A 329 -11.73 0.83 -4.86
CA ASP A 329 -13.17 1.13 -4.76
C ASP A 329 -14.00 0.26 -5.72
N GLN A 330 -15.32 0.49 -5.75
CA GLN A 330 -16.25 -0.23 -6.62
C GLN A 330 -15.93 -0.04 -8.11
N GLU A 331 -15.34 1.10 -8.48
CA GLU A 331 -14.89 1.43 -9.82
C GLU A 331 -13.46 0.95 -10.12
N LEU A 332 -12.90 0.13 -9.22
CA LEU A 332 -11.55 -0.43 -9.29
C LEU A 332 -10.48 0.65 -9.45
N GLN A 333 -10.69 1.81 -8.82
CA GLN A 333 -9.66 2.84 -8.70
C GLN A 333 -8.79 2.57 -7.48
N LEU A 334 -7.48 2.68 -7.66
CA LEU A 334 -6.54 2.55 -6.57
C LEU A 334 -6.62 3.76 -5.63
N HIS A 335 -6.71 3.50 -4.34
CA HIS A 335 -6.55 4.48 -3.28
C HIS A 335 -5.54 4.00 -2.24
N TRP A 336 -4.88 4.97 -1.62
CA TRP A 336 -4.02 4.80 -0.47
C TRP A 336 -4.84 4.89 0.81
N PHE A 337 -4.94 3.77 1.50
CA PHE A 337 -5.63 3.63 2.77
C PHE A 337 -4.64 3.70 3.94
N THR A 338 -5.01 4.45 4.97
CA THR A 338 -4.29 4.51 6.24
C THR A 338 -5.29 4.62 7.39
N ASP A 339 -5.18 3.74 8.39
CA ASP A 339 -5.88 3.93 9.65
C ASP A 339 -5.00 4.69 10.66
N PHE A 340 -5.65 5.41 11.58
CA PHE A 340 -4.98 6.27 12.54
C PHE A 340 -5.25 5.80 13.96
N THR A 341 -4.28 6.01 14.84
CA THR A 341 -4.38 5.78 16.28
C THR A 341 -4.01 7.04 17.06
N ARG A 342 -4.35 7.04 18.35
CA ARG A 342 -3.82 8.06 19.27
C ARG A 342 -2.32 7.85 19.46
N PRO A 343 -1.54 8.93 19.63
CA PRO A 343 -0.15 8.83 20.04
C PRO A 343 -0.01 7.94 21.28
N LYS A 344 0.92 6.98 21.24
CA LYS A 344 1.21 6.06 22.36
C LYS A 344 0.01 5.20 22.80
N SER A 345 -0.96 4.97 21.91
CA SER A 345 -2.11 4.10 22.21
C SER A 345 -1.70 2.63 22.31
N GLY A 346 -2.14 1.94 23.36
CA GLY A 346 -2.11 0.49 23.47
C GLY A 346 -3.47 -0.18 23.25
N SER A 347 -4.52 0.58 22.90
CA SER A 347 -5.91 0.12 22.94
C SER A 347 -6.34 -0.77 21.78
N GLY A 348 -5.47 -1.00 20.79
CA GLY A 348 -5.77 -1.81 19.60
C GLY A 348 -6.88 -1.25 18.68
N ALA A 349 -7.36 -0.05 18.98
CA ALA A 349 -8.46 0.60 18.27
C ALA A 349 -7.96 1.79 17.45
N MET A 350 -8.54 1.97 16.28
CA MET A 350 -8.35 3.15 15.44
C MET A 350 -9.22 4.31 15.96
N VAL A 351 -8.83 5.53 15.62
CA VAL A 351 -9.63 6.74 15.84
C VAL A 351 -10.31 7.24 14.57
N SER A 352 -9.74 6.91 13.41
CA SER A 352 -10.17 7.37 12.08
C SER A 352 -9.37 6.62 11.01
N TYR A 353 -9.73 6.81 9.75
CA TYR A 353 -8.95 6.38 8.60
C TYR A 353 -9.04 7.39 7.46
N SER A 354 -8.11 7.31 6.51
CA SER A 354 -8.11 8.11 5.28
C SER A 354 -8.11 7.22 4.05
N ILE A 355 -8.64 7.77 2.96
CA ILE A 355 -8.57 7.22 1.61
C ILE A 355 -8.06 8.34 0.71
N LEU A 356 -6.91 8.13 0.08
CA LEU A 356 -6.31 9.08 -0.86
C LEU A 356 -6.27 8.44 -2.25
N ASN A 357 -7.03 8.99 -3.20
CA ASN A 357 -7.04 8.46 -4.56
C ASN A 357 -5.65 8.57 -5.20
N ALA A 358 -5.07 7.42 -5.57
CA ALA A 358 -3.68 7.30 -6.01
C ALA A 358 -3.44 7.94 -7.39
N ARG A 359 -4.50 8.19 -8.15
CA ARG A 359 -4.43 8.84 -9.47
C ARG A 359 -4.58 10.36 -9.41
N THR A 360 -5.53 10.84 -8.60
CA THR A 360 -5.95 12.26 -8.60
C THR A 360 -5.42 13.06 -7.41
N GLY A 361 -5.03 12.39 -6.32
CA GLY A 361 -4.66 13.04 -5.06
C GLY A 361 -5.84 13.60 -4.27
N LYS A 362 -7.09 13.22 -4.60
CA LYS A 362 -8.26 13.53 -3.77
C LYS A 362 -8.15 12.80 -2.44
N PHE A 363 -8.09 13.55 -1.35
CA PHE A 363 -7.95 13.02 0.00
C PHE A 363 -9.30 13.08 0.72
N THR A 364 -9.81 11.94 1.15
CA THR A 364 -10.99 11.86 2.03
C THR A 364 -10.59 11.33 3.40
N PHE A 365 -11.08 11.99 4.46
CA PHE A 365 -10.80 11.62 5.84
C PHE A 365 -12.10 11.23 6.55
N PHE A 366 -12.13 10.02 7.10
CA PHE A 366 -13.32 9.45 7.70
C PHE A 366 -13.23 9.47 9.22
N THR A 367 -14.29 9.98 9.83
CA THR A 367 -14.40 10.11 11.30
C THR A 367 -15.17 8.96 11.93
N GLU A 368 -15.99 8.25 11.16
CA GLU A 368 -16.56 6.96 11.55
C GLU A 368 -15.46 5.90 11.44
N GLY A 369 -15.32 5.07 12.47
CA GLY A 369 -14.13 4.24 12.66
C GLY A 369 -13.56 4.35 14.07
N ASN A 370 -13.84 5.47 14.76
CA ASN A 370 -13.41 5.66 16.14
C ASN A 370 -13.89 4.54 17.05
N GLY A 371 -12.95 3.83 17.67
CA GLY A 371 -13.20 2.70 18.56
C GLY A 371 -13.28 1.35 17.87
N LEU A 372 -13.21 1.30 16.53
CA LEU A 372 -13.07 0.04 15.78
C LEU A 372 -11.65 -0.50 15.89
N LEU A 373 -11.50 -1.80 15.68
CA LEU A 373 -10.23 -2.52 15.61
C LEU A 373 -9.33 -1.90 14.55
N ASN A 374 -8.08 -1.58 14.89
CA ASN A 374 -7.08 -1.12 13.91
C ASN A 374 -6.43 -2.28 13.15
N GLY A 375 -5.76 -1.98 12.03
CA GLY A 375 -5.14 -2.98 11.15
C GLY A 375 -4.12 -3.85 11.88
N LYS A 376 -3.32 -3.25 12.77
CA LYS A 376 -2.36 -4.00 13.62
C LYS A 376 -3.06 -5.05 14.47
N SER A 377 -4.18 -4.69 15.08
CA SER A 377 -4.93 -5.60 15.95
C SER A 377 -5.64 -6.68 15.16
N ALA A 378 -6.14 -6.36 13.95
CA ALA A 378 -6.67 -7.34 13.02
C ALA A 378 -5.61 -8.38 12.61
N MET A 379 -4.40 -7.94 12.25
CA MET A 379 -3.27 -8.84 12.00
C MET A 379 -2.95 -9.72 13.21
N ASN A 380 -2.88 -9.13 14.40
CA ASN A 380 -2.65 -9.89 15.64
C ASN A 380 -3.73 -10.94 15.92
N VAL A 381 -5.00 -10.65 15.61
CA VAL A 381 -6.12 -11.61 15.75
C VAL A 381 -5.92 -12.77 14.77
N ALA A 382 -5.54 -12.48 13.52
CA ALA A 382 -5.27 -13.49 12.51
C ALA A 382 -4.10 -14.41 12.90
N GLU A 383 -2.95 -13.84 13.29
CA GLU A 383 -1.78 -14.61 13.68
C GLU A 383 -2.01 -15.42 14.97
N LYS A 384 -2.76 -14.89 15.94
CA LYS A 384 -3.14 -15.65 17.15
C LYS A 384 -4.02 -16.84 16.83
N THR A 385 -4.92 -16.70 15.84
CA THR A 385 -5.81 -17.78 15.39
C THR A 385 -4.99 -18.93 14.79
N PHE A 386 -3.94 -18.62 14.02
CA PHE A 386 -3.07 -19.59 13.36
C PHE A 386 -1.69 -19.74 14.03
N ARG A 387 -1.61 -19.49 15.34
CA ARG A 387 -0.33 -19.47 16.06
C ARG A 387 0.42 -20.80 16.01
N ALA A 388 -0.31 -21.92 15.98
CA ALA A 388 0.27 -23.25 15.89
C ALA A 388 0.94 -23.50 14.52
N ASN A 389 0.35 -22.94 13.46
CA ASN A 389 0.86 -23.03 12.10
C ASN A 389 2.03 -22.08 11.84
N LYS A 390 2.20 -21.05 12.69
CA LYS A 390 3.17 -19.96 12.52
C LYS A 390 2.96 -19.22 11.20
N TYR A 391 1.69 -18.96 10.89
CA TYR A 391 1.38 -18.08 9.77
C TYR A 391 1.63 -16.63 10.16
N GLU A 392 2.10 -15.85 9.18
CA GLU A 392 2.37 -14.42 9.29
C GLU A 392 1.28 -13.67 8.52
N ALA A 393 0.73 -12.62 9.13
CA ALA A 393 -0.26 -11.80 8.47
C ALA A 393 0.40 -10.97 7.37
N GLY A 394 -0.25 -10.94 6.20
CA GLY A 394 0.03 -9.97 5.17
C GLY A 394 -0.62 -8.62 5.50
N THR A 395 -0.50 -7.71 4.54
CA THR A 395 -1.09 -6.38 4.58
C THR A 395 -2.62 -6.44 4.81
N PRO A 396 -3.16 -5.85 5.89
CA PRO A 396 -4.59 -5.86 6.17
C PRO A 396 -5.32 -4.78 5.35
N ILE A 397 -6.50 -5.12 4.84
CA ILE A 397 -7.29 -4.23 3.99
C ILE A 397 -8.67 -4.02 4.60
N LEU A 398 -9.12 -2.78 4.79
CA LEU A 398 -10.43 -2.47 5.35
C LEU A 398 -11.46 -2.26 4.26
N TYR A 399 -12.57 -2.99 4.32
CA TYR A 399 -13.73 -2.80 3.43
C TYR A 399 -15.04 -2.75 4.20
N THR A 400 -16.07 -2.19 3.57
CA THR A 400 -17.46 -2.38 4.01
C THR A 400 -18.01 -3.63 3.34
N ILE A 401 -18.17 -4.72 4.10
CA ILE A 401 -18.66 -6.02 3.64
C ILE A 401 -19.98 -6.31 4.37
N TYR A 402 -21.06 -6.53 3.62
CA TYR A 402 -22.44 -6.68 4.14
C TYR A 402 -22.88 -5.56 5.10
N GLY A 403 -22.44 -4.33 4.83
CA GLY A 403 -22.74 -3.16 5.66
C GLY A 403 -21.89 -3.03 6.93
N GLN A 404 -20.90 -3.91 7.13
CA GLN A 404 -20.00 -3.89 8.28
C GLN A 404 -18.56 -3.59 7.87
N PHE A 405 -17.89 -2.71 8.62
CA PHE A 405 -16.45 -2.53 8.50
C PHE A 405 -15.73 -3.84 8.84
N THR A 406 -14.95 -4.34 7.89
CA THR A 406 -14.36 -5.68 7.93
C THR A 406 -12.93 -5.63 7.40
N TRP A 407 -12.01 -6.15 8.19
CA TRP A 407 -10.62 -6.34 7.79
C TRP A 407 -10.47 -7.65 7.01
N VAL A 408 -9.90 -7.56 5.82
CA VAL A 408 -9.42 -8.70 5.03
C VAL A 408 -7.94 -8.88 5.37
N VAL A 409 -7.60 -10.01 5.96
CA VAL A 409 -6.22 -10.30 6.38
C VAL A 409 -5.78 -11.62 5.75
N PRO A 410 -4.93 -11.57 4.70
CA PRO A 410 -4.33 -12.78 4.16
C PRO A 410 -3.20 -13.28 5.06
N LEU A 411 -2.97 -14.59 5.08
CA LEU A 411 -2.00 -15.27 5.93
C LEU A 411 -1.08 -16.14 5.07
N MET A 412 0.22 -16.04 5.33
CA MET A 412 1.25 -16.77 4.63
C MET A 412 2.07 -17.64 5.59
N ASP A 413 2.72 -18.67 5.08
CA ASP A 413 3.77 -19.35 5.83
C ASP A 413 5.11 -18.61 5.78
N SER A 414 6.12 -19.14 6.47
CA SER A 414 7.47 -18.57 6.52
C SER A 414 8.21 -18.53 5.17
N ASN A 415 7.67 -19.20 4.13
CA ASN A 415 8.19 -19.14 2.77
C ASN A 415 7.37 -18.18 1.89
N HIS A 416 6.53 -17.34 2.50
CA HIS A 416 5.63 -16.38 1.83
C HIS A 416 4.58 -17.05 0.93
N VAL A 417 4.29 -18.33 1.15
CA VAL A 417 3.23 -19.03 0.43
C VAL A 417 1.91 -18.71 1.10
N PHE A 418 0.92 -18.26 0.32
CA PHE A 418 -0.44 -18.07 0.79
C PHE A 418 -1.02 -19.38 1.36
N ARG A 419 -1.66 -19.31 2.54
CA ARG A 419 -2.22 -20.47 3.24
C ARG A 419 -3.69 -20.31 3.58
N GLU A 420 -4.05 -19.15 4.11
CA GLU A 420 -5.37 -18.86 4.64
C GLU A 420 -5.66 -17.37 4.46
N MET A 421 -6.92 -16.99 4.54
CA MET A 421 -7.36 -15.60 4.66
C MET A 421 -8.43 -15.50 5.74
N MET A 422 -8.59 -14.31 6.30
CA MET A 422 -9.50 -14.07 7.42
C MET A 422 -10.28 -12.77 7.21
N LEU A 423 -11.59 -12.82 7.42
CA LEU A 423 -12.45 -11.63 7.51
C LEU A 423 -12.74 -11.37 8.97
N ILE A 424 -12.33 -10.21 9.48
CA ILE A 424 -12.45 -9.84 10.88
C ILE A 424 -13.33 -8.59 10.98
N ASN A 425 -14.46 -8.69 11.67
CA ASN A 425 -15.31 -7.54 11.91
C ASN A 425 -14.55 -6.50 12.75
N ALA A 426 -14.55 -5.25 12.28
CA ALA A 426 -13.82 -4.19 12.94
C ALA A 426 -14.49 -3.72 14.25
N LYS A 427 -15.77 -4.03 14.47
CA LYS A 427 -16.50 -3.68 15.71
C LYS A 427 -16.34 -4.73 16.80
N ASP A 428 -16.32 -6.02 16.44
CA ASP A 428 -16.10 -7.14 17.37
C ASP A 428 -15.12 -8.16 16.77
N GLU A 429 -13.89 -8.18 17.31
CA GLU A 429 -12.82 -9.09 16.89
C GLU A 429 -13.15 -10.58 17.05
N LYS A 430 -14.22 -10.94 17.77
CA LYS A 430 -14.71 -12.33 17.89
C LYS A 430 -15.60 -12.75 16.73
N VAL A 431 -16.07 -11.79 15.93
CA VAL A 431 -16.87 -12.03 14.73
C VAL A 431 -15.93 -12.07 13.52
N TYR A 432 -15.51 -13.27 13.16
CA TYR A 432 -14.64 -13.50 12.02
C TYR A 432 -14.99 -14.82 11.30
N SER A 433 -14.47 -14.95 10.08
CA SER A 433 -14.39 -16.20 9.32
C SER A 433 -12.96 -16.43 8.81
N THR A 434 -12.65 -17.68 8.46
CA THR A 434 -11.36 -18.09 7.89
C THR A 434 -11.62 -18.97 6.68
N GLY A 435 -10.82 -18.85 5.64
CA GLY A 435 -10.93 -19.69 4.46
C GLY A 435 -9.67 -19.67 3.62
N ASP A 436 -9.39 -20.80 2.98
CA ASP A 436 -8.33 -20.98 1.99
C ASP A 436 -8.77 -20.57 0.59
N THR A 437 -10.08 -20.33 0.41
CA THR A 437 -10.68 -19.79 -0.81
C THR A 437 -11.59 -18.61 -0.51
N LYS A 438 -11.66 -17.66 -1.45
CA LYS A 438 -12.51 -16.47 -1.31
C LYS A 438 -13.97 -16.86 -1.07
N ARG A 439 -14.52 -17.78 -1.86
CA ARG A 439 -15.92 -18.23 -1.71
C ARG A 439 -16.24 -18.69 -0.28
N LYS A 440 -15.48 -19.67 0.24
CA LYS A 440 -15.68 -20.20 1.59
C LYS A 440 -15.55 -19.11 2.66
N LEU A 441 -14.57 -18.22 2.51
CA LEU A 441 -14.33 -17.12 3.44
C LEU A 441 -15.55 -16.22 3.58
N PHE A 442 -16.12 -15.77 2.47
CA PHE A 442 -17.23 -14.83 2.44
C PHE A 442 -18.55 -15.49 2.87
N ASP A 443 -18.79 -16.75 2.47
CA ASP A 443 -19.95 -17.53 2.90
C ASP A 443 -19.96 -17.74 4.43
N ASP A 444 -18.82 -18.14 5.00
CA ASP A 444 -18.66 -18.29 6.45
C ASP A 444 -18.76 -16.95 7.20
N TYR A 445 -18.38 -15.84 6.55
CA TYR A 445 -18.49 -14.50 7.14
C TYR A 445 -19.94 -14.02 7.21
N LYS A 446 -20.74 -14.25 6.15
CA LYS A 446 -22.20 -14.01 6.16
C LYS A 446 -22.83 -14.70 7.37
N TYR A 447 -22.45 -15.96 7.61
CA TYR A 447 -22.91 -16.72 8.78
C TYR A 447 -22.43 -16.11 10.11
N ALA A 448 -21.15 -15.75 10.21
CA ALA A 448 -20.57 -15.17 11.43
C ALA A 448 -21.28 -13.87 11.83
N ILE A 449 -21.55 -12.97 10.88
CA ILE A 449 -22.27 -11.73 11.15
C ILE A 449 -23.70 -12.04 11.62
N ALA A 450 -24.42 -12.91 10.90
CA ALA A 450 -25.82 -13.21 11.23
C ALA A 450 -26.02 -13.91 12.59
N THR A 451 -25.01 -14.61 13.11
CA THR A 451 -25.11 -15.40 14.34
C THR A 451 -24.44 -14.78 15.55
N LYS A 452 -23.29 -14.13 15.35
CA LYS A 452 -22.43 -13.66 16.43
C LYS A 452 -22.52 -12.15 16.66
N LEU A 453 -22.88 -11.38 15.64
CA LEU A 453 -23.11 -9.94 15.76
C LEU A 453 -24.50 -9.73 16.38
N GLY A 454 -24.60 -9.80 17.71
CA GLY A 454 -25.89 -9.71 18.41
C GLY A 454 -26.65 -8.41 18.12
N ASN A 455 -27.98 -8.48 17.96
CA ASN A 455 -28.98 -7.39 17.79
C ASN A 455 -28.48 -5.97 17.43
N ASP A 456 -27.56 -5.83 16.49
CA ASP A 456 -27.25 -4.55 15.88
C ASP A 456 -28.29 -4.30 14.79
N THR A 457 -29.00 -3.18 14.88
CA THR A 457 -30.13 -2.85 13.99
C THR A 457 -29.72 -2.48 12.57
N THR A 458 -28.43 -2.65 12.22
CA THR A 458 -27.96 -2.53 10.84
C THR A 458 -28.36 -3.80 10.09
N THR A 459 -29.52 -3.72 9.44
CA THR A 459 -30.01 -4.78 8.56
C THR A 459 -28.94 -5.02 7.48
N PRO A 460 -28.40 -6.25 7.33
CA PRO A 460 -27.41 -6.55 6.30
C PRO A 460 -27.94 -6.09 4.95
N THR A 461 -27.25 -5.14 4.33
CA THR A 461 -27.64 -4.58 3.03
C THR A 461 -27.03 -5.47 1.95
N ASP A 462 -27.54 -6.70 1.92
CA ASP A 462 -27.75 -7.61 0.80
C ASP A 462 -28.21 -8.95 1.40
N LYS A 463 -29.39 -9.39 0.97
CA LYS A 463 -30.35 -10.16 1.78
C LYS A 463 -29.83 -11.53 2.25
N ALA A 464 -29.18 -11.57 3.41
CA ALA A 464 -29.24 -12.70 4.32
C ALA A 464 -30.48 -12.53 5.23
N LEU A 465 -31.68 -12.64 4.66
CA LEU A 465 -32.90 -12.59 5.47
C LEU A 465 -33.02 -13.91 6.24
N LEU A 466 -32.98 -13.83 7.57
CA LEU A 466 -33.36 -14.95 8.42
C LEU A 466 -34.83 -15.27 8.13
N LYS A 467 -35.08 -16.38 7.42
CA LYS A 467 -36.42 -16.85 7.08
C LYS A 467 -36.83 -17.96 8.02
N SER A 468 -38.07 -17.89 8.47
CA SER A 468 -38.71 -19.01 9.17
C SER A 468 -39.42 -19.91 8.17
N GLN A 469 -39.18 -21.21 8.25
CA GLN A 469 -39.80 -22.19 7.38
C GLN A 469 -40.30 -23.38 8.18
N LYS A 470 -41.48 -23.85 7.78
CA LYS A 470 -42.14 -25.01 8.34
C LYS A 470 -42.44 -25.99 7.23
N GLY A 471 -42.08 -27.24 7.41
CA GLY A 471 -42.21 -28.25 6.36
C GLY A 471 -42.12 -29.68 6.86
N ILE A 472 -42.58 -30.61 6.02
CA ILE A 472 -42.47 -32.05 6.26
C ILE A 472 -41.17 -32.53 5.64
N VAL A 473 -40.34 -33.22 6.43
CA VAL A 473 -39.05 -33.74 6.01
C VAL A 473 -39.22 -34.82 4.94
N SER A 474 -38.62 -34.62 3.77
CA SER A 474 -38.66 -35.55 2.63
C SER A 474 -37.46 -36.50 2.60
N HIS A 475 -36.27 -36.02 2.97
CA HIS A 475 -35.02 -36.77 3.02
C HIS A 475 -34.20 -36.34 4.24
N VAL A 476 -33.44 -37.28 4.81
CA VAL A 476 -32.53 -37.05 5.93
C VAL A 476 -31.25 -37.83 5.70
N TYR A 477 -30.12 -37.21 5.97
CA TYR A 477 -28.81 -37.81 6.00
C TYR A 477 -28.07 -37.33 7.26
N LYS A 478 -27.40 -38.25 7.96
CA LYS A 478 -26.68 -37.96 9.20
C LYS A 478 -25.22 -38.39 9.03
N ALA A 479 -24.29 -37.50 9.36
CA ALA A 479 -22.87 -37.78 9.34
C ALA A 479 -22.21 -37.27 10.62
N GLU A 480 -21.28 -38.05 11.16
CA GLU A 480 -20.43 -37.58 12.25
C GLU A 480 -19.41 -36.56 11.74
N THR A 481 -19.18 -35.53 12.53
CA THR A 481 -18.22 -34.46 12.30
C THR A 481 -17.49 -34.15 13.61
N GLU A 482 -16.42 -33.37 13.55
CA GLU A 482 -15.70 -32.92 14.75
C GLU A 482 -16.57 -32.07 15.71
N ARG A 483 -17.67 -31.49 15.21
CA ARG A 483 -18.64 -30.70 15.99
C ARG A 483 -19.88 -31.49 16.41
N GLY A 484 -19.82 -32.83 16.38
CA GLY A 484 -20.96 -33.71 16.64
C GLY A 484 -21.61 -34.21 15.34
N THR A 485 -22.90 -34.54 15.38
CA THR A 485 -23.60 -35.08 14.21
C THR A 485 -24.19 -33.96 13.37
N ALA A 486 -23.73 -33.84 12.12
CA ALA A 486 -24.35 -32.99 11.12
C ALA A 486 -25.57 -33.71 10.52
N VAL A 487 -26.75 -33.13 10.68
CA VAL A 487 -28.00 -33.65 10.11
C VAL A 487 -28.38 -32.79 8.93
N LYS A 488 -28.32 -33.38 7.74
CA LYS A 488 -28.75 -32.77 6.47
C LYS A 488 -30.15 -33.25 6.15
N PHE A 489 -31.08 -32.35 5.87
CA PHE A 489 -32.45 -32.73 5.55
C PHE A 489 -33.04 -31.86 4.44
N MET A 490 -34.04 -32.39 3.75
CA MET A 490 -34.86 -31.65 2.78
C MET A 490 -36.31 -31.67 3.26
N ILE A 491 -37.10 -30.68 2.86
CA ILE A 491 -38.55 -30.64 3.12
C ILE A 491 -39.33 -30.70 1.82
N GLN A 492 -40.58 -31.14 1.88
CA GLN A 492 -41.45 -31.23 0.71
C GLN A 492 -41.64 -29.85 0.05
N GLY A 493 -41.46 -29.78 -1.27
CA GLY A 493 -41.64 -28.54 -2.04
C GLY A 493 -40.47 -27.56 -1.98
N SER A 494 -39.33 -27.95 -1.40
CA SER A 494 -38.09 -27.17 -1.44
C SER A 494 -36.97 -28.00 -2.10
N ASP A 495 -36.24 -27.36 -3.00
CA ASP A 495 -35.05 -27.95 -3.63
C ASP A 495 -33.78 -27.72 -2.78
N LYS A 496 -33.91 -27.02 -1.64
CA LYS A 496 -32.80 -26.76 -0.72
C LYS A 496 -32.53 -27.91 0.26
N ILE A 497 -31.26 -28.10 0.58
CA ILE A 497 -30.74 -29.00 1.60
C ILE A 497 -30.42 -28.17 2.84
N PHE A 498 -31.12 -28.43 3.93
CA PHE A 498 -30.91 -27.76 5.20
C PHE A 498 -29.95 -28.56 6.07
N VAL A 499 -29.08 -27.88 6.80
CA VAL A 499 -28.05 -28.51 7.65
C VAL A 499 -28.21 -28.02 9.07
N VAL A 500 -28.27 -28.93 10.03
CA VAL A 500 -28.31 -28.60 11.44
C VAL A 500 -27.27 -29.41 12.18
N GLN A 501 -26.50 -28.76 13.04
CA GLN A 501 -25.47 -29.41 13.87
C GLN A 501 -26.06 -29.80 15.22
N SER A 502 -25.75 -31.02 15.69
CA SER A 502 -26.22 -31.49 16.99
C SER A 502 -25.61 -30.72 18.17
N SER A 503 -24.47 -30.05 17.98
CA SER A 503 -23.89 -29.16 18.99
C SER A 503 -24.79 -27.98 19.31
N ASP A 504 -25.52 -27.48 18.31
CA ASP A 504 -26.34 -26.28 18.41
C ASP A 504 -27.79 -26.66 18.76
N PHE A 505 -28.27 -27.76 18.17
CA PHE A 505 -29.59 -28.31 18.42
C PHE A 505 -29.51 -29.81 18.72
N PRO A 506 -29.36 -30.22 19.99
CA PRO A 506 -29.15 -31.62 20.37
C PRO A 506 -30.24 -32.57 19.86
N TYR A 507 -31.49 -32.11 19.78
CA TYR A 507 -32.61 -32.93 19.31
C TYR A 507 -32.64 -33.14 17.79
N SER A 508 -31.80 -32.44 17.02
CA SER A 508 -31.73 -32.59 15.57
C SER A 508 -31.33 -34.01 15.14
N ILE A 509 -30.61 -34.75 15.98
CA ILE A 509 -30.22 -36.14 15.71
C ILE A 509 -31.42 -37.08 15.56
N PHE A 510 -32.60 -36.68 16.06
CA PHE A 510 -33.84 -37.46 15.99
C PHE A 510 -34.71 -37.13 14.78
N ILE A 511 -34.26 -36.25 13.88
CA ILE A 511 -35.00 -35.96 12.64
C ILE A 511 -35.10 -37.24 11.81
N GLU A 512 -36.32 -37.55 11.37
CA GLU A 512 -36.65 -38.64 10.47
C GLU A 512 -37.52 -38.14 9.30
N LYS A 513 -37.53 -38.94 8.24
CA LYS A 513 -38.41 -38.70 7.09
C LYS A 513 -39.87 -38.73 7.56
N GLY A 514 -40.63 -37.70 7.20
CA GLY A 514 -42.03 -37.54 7.59
C GLY A 514 -42.25 -36.66 8.83
N ASN A 515 -41.21 -36.30 9.58
CA ASN A 515 -41.38 -35.33 10.66
C ASN A 515 -41.79 -33.96 10.13
N THR A 516 -42.65 -33.28 10.88
CA THR A 516 -42.92 -31.85 10.66
C THR A 516 -41.96 -31.04 11.52
N ILE A 517 -41.17 -30.19 10.86
CA ILE A 517 -40.19 -29.34 11.53
C ILE A 517 -40.47 -27.88 11.22
N GLU A 518 -40.13 -27.02 12.17
CA GLU A 518 -40.12 -25.57 12.02
C GLU A 518 -38.75 -25.07 12.42
N PHE A 519 -38.16 -24.29 11.53
CA PHE A 519 -36.79 -23.88 11.67
C PHE A 519 -36.54 -22.55 10.98
N ASN A 520 -35.57 -21.81 11.50
CA ASN A 520 -35.08 -20.62 10.87
C ASN A 520 -33.82 -20.95 10.06
N TYR A 521 -33.62 -20.29 8.93
CA TYR A 521 -32.41 -20.42 8.11
C TYR A 521 -32.09 -19.08 7.46
N ILE A 522 -30.84 -18.93 7.04
CA ILE A 522 -30.43 -17.75 6.29
C ILE A 522 -30.68 -18.03 4.81
N ASP A 523 -31.54 -17.24 4.17
CA ASP A 523 -31.84 -17.44 2.75
C ASP A 523 -30.72 -16.87 1.87
N THR A 524 -29.78 -17.72 1.48
CA THR A 524 -28.75 -17.46 0.46
C THR A 524 -29.15 -18.08 -0.88
N ASP A 525 -28.51 -17.73 -2.00
CA ASP A 525 -28.76 -18.40 -3.29
C ASP A 525 -28.21 -19.85 -3.36
N GLU A 526 -27.73 -20.38 -2.24
CA GLU A 526 -27.18 -21.72 -2.16
C GLU A 526 -28.26 -22.81 -2.09
N ILE A 527 -27.95 -23.95 -2.71
CA ILE A 527 -28.75 -25.17 -2.61
C ILE A 527 -28.67 -25.73 -1.18
N MET A 528 -27.53 -25.58 -0.51
CA MET A 528 -27.33 -26.10 0.84
C MET A 528 -27.22 -24.94 1.82
N THR A 529 -28.02 -24.95 2.88
CA THR A 529 -28.07 -23.84 3.85
C THR A 529 -28.15 -24.34 5.28
N SER A 530 -27.53 -23.61 6.20
CA SER A 530 -27.57 -23.96 7.62
C SER A 530 -28.84 -23.45 8.30
N VAL A 531 -29.40 -24.29 9.16
CA VAL A 531 -30.45 -23.93 10.12
C VAL A 531 -29.84 -23.07 11.21
N ASN A 532 -30.51 -21.99 11.59
CA ASN A 532 -30.01 -21.00 12.54
C ASN A 532 -31.16 -20.38 13.33
N GLY A 533 -31.03 -20.23 14.64
CA GLY A 533 -32.02 -19.59 15.50
C GLY A 533 -32.94 -20.58 16.19
N GLU A 534 -34.24 -20.58 15.88
CA GLU A 534 -35.16 -21.59 16.40
C GLU A 534 -35.16 -22.84 15.53
N PHE A 535 -35.15 -24.01 16.16
CA PHE A 535 -35.36 -25.30 15.52
C PHE A 535 -36.24 -26.17 16.42
N LYS A 536 -37.37 -26.66 15.89
CA LYS A 536 -38.34 -27.47 16.62
C LYS A 536 -38.84 -28.62 15.74
N ILE A 537 -38.80 -29.83 16.28
CA ILE A 537 -39.53 -30.98 15.74
C ILE A 537 -40.93 -30.92 16.35
N ILE A 538 -41.95 -30.74 15.52
CA ILE A 538 -43.34 -30.54 15.96
C ILE A 538 -44.05 -31.87 16.09
N LYS A 539 -43.87 -32.77 15.10
CA LYS A 539 -44.63 -34.02 15.00
C LYS A 539 -43.87 -35.09 14.24
#